data_AF-A0A9E3STK7-F1
#
_entry.id   AF-A0A9E3STK7-F1
#
_cell.length_a   1.000
_cell.length_b   1.000
_cell.length_c   1.000
_cell.angle_alpha   90.00
_cell.angle_beta   90.00
_cell.angle_gamma   90.00
#
_symmetry.space_group_name_H-M   'P 1'
#
loop_
_entity.id
_entity.type
_entity.pdbx_description
1 polymer ?
#
loop_
_entity_poly.entity_id
_entity_poly.type
_entity_poly.pdbx_seq_one_letter_code
_entity_poly.pdbx_strand_id
1 'polypeptide(L)'
;MTSALRLLLGLIFAVILVGVATLHRSVLALAIPLLAYVFAALLRRPEALALDVRREVTPDYAPQGAPITIRLTITNQGAAIDELAVQDVLPEGVRQIDGQAAMVTFLDPHDQVELEYTIAAHRGAYDTYEVEVAARDFMSFFERPASYRTTPQLIVHPHYPKLERIKIRPPQTRGFAGPIGARQGGSGVDFWGVREYQSGDPQRQINWKLAARPDQKLYTNIFEQERVADVGIILDARQRVDVVTTSGSLFEHSVHAAAALAENFLEDGNRVSLVIYGSGMGRVFPGYGRHQRERILKALSRARPGINYALENLASLPTRFFPAKSQIVLVSPLSPDDIPVIIRMRALGYAVMVISPDPISYEAALYQDFSSPAYHLAFAERDFMLRQIRRSGAQVLNWRVDQPLQTAVREILTRQPPIIHVQGGAWA
;
A
#
# COMPACT_ATOMS: atom_id res chain seq x y z
N MET A 1 0.48 44.36 1.09
CA MET A 1 -0.03 45.41 0.18
C MET A 1 -0.12 44.85 -1.22
N THR A 2 -1.34 44.71 -1.72
CA THR A 2 -1.63 44.23 -3.08
C THR A 2 -1.14 45.24 -4.14
N SER A 3 -1.03 44.80 -5.39
CA SER A 3 -0.68 45.68 -6.53
C SER A 3 -1.71 46.80 -6.71
N ALA A 4 -3.00 46.51 -6.49
CA ALA A 4 -4.09 47.47 -6.58
C ALA A 4 -3.92 48.64 -5.58
N LEU A 5 -3.61 48.35 -4.32
CA LEU A 5 -3.38 49.40 -3.32
C LEU A 5 -2.17 50.29 -3.68
N ARG A 6 -1.10 49.72 -4.23
CA ARG A 6 0.08 50.51 -4.66
C ARG A 6 -0.23 51.42 -5.83
N LEU A 7 -0.97 50.93 -6.82
CA LEU A 7 -1.41 51.73 -7.96
C LEU A 7 -2.33 52.87 -7.51
N LEU A 8 -3.26 52.59 -6.60
CA LEU A 8 -4.15 53.61 -6.05
C LEU A 8 -3.37 54.66 -5.24
N LEU A 9 -2.44 54.25 -4.38
CA LEU A 9 -1.58 55.19 -3.65
C LEU A 9 -0.69 56.01 -4.59
N GLY A 10 -0.19 55.41 -5.68
CA GLY A 10 0.55 56.11 -6.73
C GLY A 10 -0.32 57.14 -7.47
N LEU A 11 -1.58 56.80 -7.78
CA LEU A 11 -2.54 57.72 -8.38
C LEU A 11 -2.87 58.87 -7.44
N ILE A 12 -3.12 58.59 -6.15
CA ILE A 12 -3.35 59.61 -5.12
C ILE A 12 -2.15 60.55 -5.04
N PHE A 13 -0.93 60.00 -4.99
CA PHE A 13 0.30 60.79 -4.96
C PHE A 13 0.46 61.66 -6.22
N ALA A 14 0.19 61.12 -7.41
CA ALA A 14 0.25 61.87 -8.67
C ALA A 14 -0.78 63.00 -8.73
N VAL A 15 -2.03 62.76 -8.30
CA VAL A 15 -3.08 63.79 -8.23
C VAL A 15 -2.69 64.91 -7.27
N ILE A 16 -2.17 64.57 -6.09
CA ILE A 16 -1.69 65.55 -5.11
C ILE A 16 -0.51 66.34 -5.69
N LEU A 17 0.47 65.67 -6.30
CA LEU A 17 1.65 66.30 -6.89
C LEU A 17 1.28 67.29 -8.00
N VAL A 18 0.41 66.91 -8.94
CA VAL A 18 -0.07 67.79 -10.02
C VAL A 18 -0.89 68.94 -9.44
N GLY A 19 -1.74 68.68 -8.46
CA GLY A 19 -2.54 69.74 -7.81
C GLY A 19 -1.69 70.78 -7.10
N VAL A 20 -0.62 70.37 -6.41
CA VAL A 20 0.36 71.27 -5.79
C VAL A 20 1.17 72.02 -6.84
N ALA A 21 1.71 71.32 -7.85
CA ALA A 21 2.54 71.92 -8.89
C ALA A 21 1.79 72.97 -9.73
N THR A 22 0.49 72.75 -9.97
CA THR A 22 -0.37 73.68 -10.72
C THR A 22 -1.08 74.71 -9.84
N LEU A 23 -1.03 74.58 -8.51
CA LEU A 23 -1.81 75.37 -7.54
C LEU A 23 -3.33 75.34 -7.77
N HIS A 24 -3.86 74.33 -8.48
CA HIS A 24 -5.29 74.21 -8.75
C HIS A 24 -6.02 73.45 -7.64
N ARG A 25 -6.86 74.16 -6.88
CA ARG A 25 -7.65 73.59 -5.77
C ARG A 25 -8.59 72.46 -6.20
N SER A 26 -9.11 72.52 -7.43
CA SER A 26 -9.98 71.50 -8.00
C SER A 26 -9.28 70.16 -8.19
N VAL A 27 -8.01 70.17 -8.61
CA VAL A 27 -7.20 68.95 -8.78
C VAL A 27 -6.91 68.31 -7.42
N LEU A 28 -6.60 69.12 -6.40
CA LEU A 28 -6.43 68.61 -5.04
C LEU A 28 -7.72 67.99 -4.47
N ALA A 29 -8.88 68.57 -4.78
CA ALA A 29 -10.17 68.04 -4.33
C ALA A 29 -10.45 66.62 -4.87
N LEU A 30 -9.87 66.23 -6.02
CA LEU A 30 -9.99 64.86 -6.56
C LEU A 30 -9.28 63.80 -5.70
N ALA A 31 -8.33 64.18 -4.86
CA ALA A 31 -7.69 63.25 -3.93
C ALA A 31 -8.61 62.86 -2.75
N ILE A 32 -9.58 63.71 -2.38
CA ILE A 32 -10.48 63.48 -1.24
C ILE A 32 -11.28 62.16 -1.38
N PRO A 33 -12.02 61.90 -2.49
CA PRO A 33 -12.76 60.64 -2.62
C PRO A 33 -11.83 59.42 -2.65
N LEU A 34 -10.63 59.54 -3.22
CA LEU A 34 -9.65 58.44 -3.24
C LEU A 34 -9.10 58.15 -1.83
N LEU A 35 -8.83 59.19 -1.04
CA LEU A 35 -8.42 59.06 0.36
C LEU A 35 -9.55 58.49 1.23
N ALA A 36 -10.78 58.97 1.04
CA ALA A 36 -11.96 58.43 1.73
C ALA A 36 -12.17 56.94 1.39
N TYR A 37 -11.92 56.56 0.13
CA TYR A 37 -11.99 55.17 -0.32
C TYR A 37 -10.93 54.28 0.35
N VAL A 38 -9.67 54.72 0.40
CA VAL A 38 -8.60 54.00 1.13
C VAL A 38 -8.90 53.93 2.63
N PHE A 39 -9.44 54.99 3.21
CA PHE A 39 -9.82 55.03 4.63
C PHE A 39 -10.95 54.04 4.94
N ALA A 40 -11.97 53.95 4.08
CA ALA A 40 -13.04 52.95 4.21
C ALA A 40 -12.48 51.52 4.12
N ALA A 41 -11.55 51.25 3.19
CA ALA A 41 -10.88 49.95 3.10
C ALA A 41 -10.06 49.61 4.35
N LEU A 42 -9.38 50.60 4.95
CA LEU A 42 -8.62 50.42 6.19
C LEU A 42 -9.52 50.03 7.37
N LEU A 43 -10.73 50.59 7.44
CA LEU A 43 -11.72 50.26 8.48
C LEU A 43 -12.32 48.86 8.31
N ARG A 44 -12.39 48.35 7.07
CA ARG A 44 -12.91 47.01 6.73
C ARG A 44 -11.81 45.98 6.46
N ARG A 45 -10.58 46.27 6.87
CA ARG A 45 -9.47 45.32 6.68
C ARG A 45 -9.80 44.00 7.40
N PRO A 46 -9.54 42.84 6.78
CA PRO A 46 -9.75 41.56 7.44
C PRO A 46 -8.82 41.44 8.66
N GLU A 47 -9.39 41.10 9.82
CA GLU A 47 -8.67 40.88 11.08
C GLU A 47 -8.16 39.42 11.19
N ALA A 48 -7.81 38.99 12.39
CA ALA A 48 -7.49 37.58 12.63
C ALA A 48 -8.72 36.71 12.33
N LEU A 49 -8.57 35.76 11.41
CA LEU A 49 -9.63 34.86 11.02
C LEU A 49 -9.87 33.84 12.14
N ALA A 50 -11.08 33.84 12.70
CA ALA A 50 -11.54 32.85 13.66
C ALA A 50 -12.49 31.90 12.93
N LEU A 51 -11.95 30.95 12.18
CA LEU A 51 -12.73 29.93 11.47
C LEU A 51 -12.64 28.59 12.17
N ASP A 52 -13.77 27.90 12.31
CA ASP A 52 -13.81 26.47 12.64
C ASP A 52 -13.89 25.69 11.32
N VAL A 53 -12.93 24.80 11.10
CA VAL A 53 -12.80 24.05 9.85
C VAL A 53 -12.92 22.56 10.15
N ARG A 54 -13.98 21.95 9.65
CA ARG A 54 -14.29 20.52 9.83
C ARG A 54 -14.25 19.79 8.51
N ARG A 55 -13.69 18.59 8.53
CA ARG A 55 -13.55 17.73 7.36
C ARG A 55 -14.14 16.37 7.64
N GLU A 56 -15.06 15.95 6.78
CA GLU A 56 -15.62 14.60 6.76
C GLU A 56 -15.11 13.88 5.51
N VAL A 57 -14.75 12.61 5.67
CA VAL A 57 -14.22 11.77 4.59
C VAL A 57 -15.04 10.51 4.51
N THR A 58 -15.65 10.26 3.35
CA THR A 58 -16.55 9.11 3.16
C THR A 58 -16.24 8.39 1.84
N PRO A 59 -15.88 7.09 1.85
CA PRO A 59 -15.50 6.29 3.02
C PRO A 59 -14.11 6.68 3.57
N ASP A 60 -13.89 6.42 4.86
CA ASP A 60 -12.61 6.61 5.56
C ASP A 60 -11.62 5.44 5.37
N TYR A 61 -12.10 4.33 4.80
CA TYR A 61 -11.32 3.15 4.43
C TYR A 61 -11.73 2.66 3.03
N ALA A 62 -10.82 2.75 2.06
CA ALA A 62 -11.12 2.49 0.66
C ALA A 62 -9.98 1.75 -0.07
N PRO A 63 -10.28 0.98 -1.13
CA PRO A 63 -9.24 0.50 -2.03
C PRO A 63 -8.66 1.65 -2.85
N GLN A 64 -7.38 1.52 -3.22
CA GLN A 64 -6.72 2.44 -4.13
C GLN A 64 -7.53 2.64 -5.42
N GLY A 65 -7.68 3.92 -5.82
CA GLY A 65 -8.42 4.32 -7.01
C GLY A 65 -9.94 4.38 -6.85
N ALA A 66 -10.52 3.98 -5.71
CA ALA A 66 -11.94 4.18 -5.46
C ALA A 66 -12.26 5.67 -5.24
N PRO A 67 -13.46 6.14 -5.67
CA PRO A 67 -13.92 7.48 -5.38
C PRO A 67 -14.17 7.65 -3.87
N ILE A 68 -13.67 8.75 -3.31
CA ILE A 68 -13.83 9.14 -1.91
C ILE A 68 -14.36 10.56 -1.87
N THR A 69 -15.48 10.78 -1.19
CA THR A 69 -16.10 12.10 -1.05
C THR A 69 -15.50 12.82 0.15
N ILE A 70 -15.07 14.07 -0.08
CA ILE A 70 -14.63 15.00 0.95
C ILE A 70 -15.69 16.07 1.11
N ARG A 71 -16.13 16.28 2.35
CA ARG A 71 -16.96 17.42 2.73
C ARG A 71 -16.18 18.29 3.70
N LEU A 72 -15.98 19.55 3.31
CA LEU A 72 -15.29 20.56 4.10
C LEU A 72 -16.30 21.62 4.53
N THR A 73 -16.55 21.72 5.83
CA THR A 73 -17.43 22.73 6.43
C THR A 73 -16.58 23.78 7.12
N ILE A 74 -16.79 25.04 6.75
CA ILE A 74 -16.08 26.20 7.32
C ILE A 74 -17.11 27.09 7.98
N THR A 75 -16.99 27.29 9.29
CA THR A 75 -17.88 28.15 10.08
C THR A 75 -17.12 29.38 10.55
N ASN A 76 -17.70 30.57 10.34
CA ASN A 76 -17.12 31.81 10.82
C ASN A 76 -17.49 32.06 12.30
N GLN A 77 -16.51 32.10 13.18
CA GLN A 77 -16.67 32.46 14.60
C GLN A 77 -16.21 33.89 14.91
N GLY A 78 -15.80 34.64 13.88
CA GLY A 78 -15.28 36.00 13.98
C GLY A 78 -16.22 37.06 13.40
N ALA A 79 -15.62 38.17 12.95
CA ALA A 79 -16.32 39.25 12.25
C ALA A 79 -16.71 38.84 10.82
N ALA A 80 -17.58 39.64 10.18
CA ALA A 80 -18.00 39.41 8.80
C ALA A 80 -16.80 39.43 7.84
N ILE A 81 -16.79 38.52 6.87
CA ILE A 81 -15.75 38.39 5.86
C ILE A 81 -16.35 38.75 4.50
N ASP A 82 -15.88 39.86 3.93
CA ASP A 82 -16.31 40.36 2.62
C ASP A 82 -15.92 39.39 1.50
N GLU A 83 -14.72 38.83 1.48
CA GLU A 83 -14.35 37.81 0.49
C GLU A 83 -13.46 36.78 1.16
N LEU A 84 -13.85 35.52 1.11
CA LEU A 84 -13.10 34.37 1.59
C LEU A 84 -12.79 33.47 0.41
N ALA A 85 -11.53 33.48 -0.02
CA ALA A 85 -11.01 32.46 -0.91
C ALA A 85 -10.61 31.23 -0.06
N VAL A 86 -11.09 30.06 -0.45
CA VAL A 86 -10.81 28.78 0.20
C VAL A 86 -10.18 27.86 -0.82
N GLN A 87 -9.09 27.21 -0.43
CA GLN A 87 -8.43 26.16 -1.21
C GLN A 87 -8.04 25.00 -0.30
N ASP A 88 -8.57 23.83 -0.59
CA ASP A 88 -8.15 22.59 0.07
C ASP A 88 -6.89 22.05 -0.61
N VAL A 89 -5.79 21.97 0.14
CA VAL A 89 -4.49 21.50 -0.37
C VAL A 89 -4.46 19.98 -0.28
N LEU A 90 -4.57 19.34 -1.45
CA LEU A 90 -4.57 17.88 -1.54
C LEU A 90 -3.15 17.32 -1.29
N PRO A 91 -3.00 16.30 -0.42
CA PRO A 91 -1.72 15.64 -0.17
C PRO A 91 -1.15 14.97 -1.42
N GLU A 92 0.15 14.68 -1.38
CA GLU A 92 0.81 13.92 -2.44
C GLU A 92 0.13 12.56 -2.67
N GLY A 93 -0.07 12.24 -3.95
CA GLY A 93 -0.76 11.02 -4.36
C GLY A 93 -2.27 11.05 -4.23
N VAL A 94 -2.87 12.21 -3.90
CA VAL A 94 -4.31 12.44 -3.97
C VAL A 94 -4.62 13.28 -5.20
N ARG A 95 -5.62 12.87 -5.99
CA ARG A 95 -6.09 13.61 -7.16
C ARG A 95 -7.58 13.86 -7.04
N GLN A 96 -7.98 15.10 -7.27
CA GLN A 96 -9.39 15.43 -7.43
C GLN A 96 -9.93 14.83 -8.73
N ILE A 97 -11.08 14.17 -8.67
CA ILE A 97 -11.73 13.55 -9.84
C ILE A 97 -13.09 14.19 -10.17
N ASP A 98 -13.73 14.84 -9.21
CA ASP A 98 -15.01 15.54 -9.40
C ASP A 98 -15.18 16.69 -8.38
N GLY A 99 -16.08 17.63 -8.66
CA GLY A 99 -16.37 18.82 -7.83
C GLY A 99 -15.32 19.93 -7.93
N GLN A 100 -15.25 20.82 -6.94
CA GLN A 100 -14.20 21.84 -6.82
C GLN A 100 -13.64 21.88 -5.40
N ALA A 101 -12.32 21.67 -5.25
CA ALA A 101 -11.60 21.78 -3.98
C ALA A 101 -11.23 23.23 -3.61
N ALA A 102 -11.81 24.22 -4.31
CA ALA A 102 -11.61 25.62 -4.05
C ALA A 102 -12.90 26.40 -4.34
N MET A 103 -13.11 27.49 -3.61
CA MET A 103 -14.22 28.42 -3.86
C MET A 103 -13.88 29.82 -3.37
N VAL A 104 -14.67 30.79 -3.79
CA VAL A 104 -14.67 32.16 -3.24
C VAL A 104 -16.07 32.46 -2.79
N THR A 105 -16.23 32.91 -1.54
CA THR A 105 -17.54 33.21 -0.95
C THR A 105 -17.47 34.41 -0.01
N PHE A 106 -18.64 34.94 0.34
CA PHE A 106 -18.82 35.87 1.45
C PHE A 106 -19.17 35.03 2.69
N LEU A 107 -18.81 35.47 3.90
CA LEU A 107 -19.13 34.71 5.11
C LEU A 107 -19.40 35.63 6.30
N ASP A 108 -20.68 35.77 6.65
CA ASP A 108 -21.13 36.55 7.80
C ASP A 108 -20.80 35.85 9.13
N PRO A 109 -20.84 36.56 10.27
CA PRO A 109 -20.61 35.97 11.58
C PRO A 109 -21.59 34.82 11.86
N HIS A 110 -21.09 33.66 12.28
CA HIS A 110 -21.83 32.43 12.56
C HIS A 110 -22.38 31.68 11.34
N ASP A 111 -22.23 32.23 10.13
CA ASP A 111 -22.57 31.52 8.91
C ASP A 111 -21.54 30.43 8.60
N GLN A 112 -21.98 29.47 7.80
CA GLN A 112 -21.15 28.35 7.35
C GLN A 112 -21.24 28.18 5.83
N VAL A 113 -20.14 27.70 5.27
CA VAL A 113 -20.06 27.29 3.87
C VAL A 113 -19.52 25.88 3.77
N GLU A 114 -19.98 25.14 2.76
CA GLU A 114 -19.58 23.75 2.52
C GLU A 114 -18.99 23.59 1.11
N LEU A 115 -17.84 22.92 1.04
CA LEU A 115 -17.27 22.41 -0.19
C LEU A 115 -17.45 20.89 -0.20
N GLU A 116 -18.06 20.35 -1.24
CA GLU A 116 -18.13 18.90 -1.46
C GLU A 116 -17.45 18.55 -2.79
N TYR A 117 -16.50 17.62 -2.75
CA TYR A 117 -15.76 17.18 -3.92
C TYR A 117 -15.29 15.73 -3.77
N THR A 118 -14.95 15.09 -4.88
CA THR A 118 -14.53 13.68 -4.89
C THR A 118 -13.06 13.56 -5.26
N ILE A 119 -12.32 12.73 -4.52
CA ILE A 119 -10.92 12.40 -4.77
C ILE A 119 -10.75 10.92 -5.12
N ALA A 120 -9.66 10.63 -5.81
CA ALA A 120 -9.05 9.30 -5.87
C ALA A 120 -7.61 9.42 -5.36
N ALA A 121 -7.15 8.41 -4.62
CA ALA A 121 -5.85 8.45 -3.98
C ALA A 121 -5.06 7.17 -4.23
N HIS A 122 -3.74 7.32 -4.27
CA HIS A 122 -2.80 6.22 -4.18
C HIS A 122 -2.88 5.57 -2.79
N ARG A 123 -2.34 4.36 -2.66
CA ARG A 123 -2.28 3.68 -1.36
C ARG A 123 -1.52 4.55 -0.35
N GLY A 124 -2.10 4.74 0.82
CA GLY A 124 -1.53 5.58 1.86
C GLY A 124 -2.38 5.62 3.12
N ALA A 125 -1.81 6.20 4.18
CA ALA A 125 -2.58 6.75 5.29
C ALA A 125 -2.47 8.27 5.22
N TYR A 126 -3.61 8.93 5.13
CA TYR A 126 -3.75 10.36 5.02
C TYR A 126 -4.40 10.87 6.31
N ASP A 127 -3.54 11.27 7.25
CA ASP A 127 -3.94 11.65 8.61
C ASP A 127 -3.88 13.18 8.82
N THR A 128 -3.43 13.94 7.81
CA THR A 128 -3.26 15.40 7.92
C THR A 128 -3.50 16.05 6.58
N TYR A 129 -4.30 17.11 6.60
CA TYR A 129 -4.64 17.93 5.45
C TYR A 129 -4.58 19.40 5.84
N GLU A 130 -4.34 20.25 4.85
CA GLU A 130 -4.23 21.69 5.04
C GLU A 130 -5.28 22.38 4.17
N VAL A 131 -5.98 23.35 4.75
CA VAL A 131 -6.90 24.24 4.06
C VAL A 131 -6.28 25.62 4.12
N GLU A 132 -5.92 26.14 2.97
CA GLU A 132 -5.46 27.52 2.82
C GLU A 132 -6.68 28.40 2.59
N VAL A 133 -6.76 29.49 3.34
CA VAL A 133 -7.77 30.51 3.15
C VAL A 133 -7.13 31.88 3.04
N ALA A 134 -7.74 32.76 2.26
CA ALA A 134 -7.35 34.16 2.18
C ALA A 134 -8.61 35.02 2.29
N ALA A 135 -8.69 35.81 3.36
CA ALA A 135 -9.72 36.82 3.47
C ALA A 135 -9.26 38.11 2.80
N ARG A 136 -10.14 38.72 2.03
CA ARG A 136 -9.93 40.01 1.39
C ARG A 136 -11.06 40.96 1.75
N ASP A 137 -10.75 42.24 1.79
CA ASP A 137 -11.78 43.27 1.83
C ASP A 137 -12.47 43.37 0.47
N PHE A 138 -13.68 43.95 0.43
CA PHE A 138 -14.44 44.16 -0.82
C PHE A 138 -13.64 44.85 -1.95
N MET A 139 -12.58 45.59 -1.62
CA MET A 139 -11.74 46.32 -2.60
C MET A 139 -10.46 45.56 -2.98
N SER A 140 -10.19 44.38 -2.39
CA SER A 140 -8.97 43.59 -2.61
C SER A 140 -7.66 44.37 -2.34
N PHE A 141 -7.68 45.31 -1.39
CA PHE A 141 -6.51 46.09 -0.99
C PHE A 141 -5.69 45.40 0.10
N PHE A 142 -6.39 44.67 0.95
CA PHE A 142 -5.86 43.95 2.08
C PHE A 142 -6.19 42.47 1.91
N GLU A 143 -5.20 41.65 2.17
CA GLU A 143 -5.33 40.20 2.12
C GLU A 143 -4.75 39.64 3.41
N ARG A 144 -5.49 38.71 4.02
CA ARG A 144 -5.08 38.02 5.22
C ARG A 144 -5.11 36.51 4.95
N PRO A 145 -3.96 35.91 4.62
CA PRO A 145 -3.86 34.46 4.50
C PRO A 145 -3.90 33.80 5.88
N ALA A 146 -4.49 32.62 5.96
CA ALA A 146 -4.43 31.71 7.09
C ALA A 146 -4.46 30.26 6.59
N SER A 147 -3.89 29.35 7.37
CA SER A 147 -3.92 27.92 7.07
C SER A 147 -4.49 27.15 8.25
N TYR A 148 -5.40 26.22 7.97
CA TYR A 148 -6.06 25.38 8.97
C TYR A 148 -5.70 23.92 8.71
N ARG A 149 -5.26 23.23 9.76
CA ARG A 149 -4.95 21.79 9.67
C ARG A 149 -6.14 20.97 10.13
N THR A 150 -6.49 19.96 9.35
CA THR A 150 -7.51 18.98 9.70
C THR A 150 -6.90 17.58 9.70
N THR A 151 -7.37 16.72 10.59
CA THR A 151 -6.79 15.37 10.79
C THR A 151 -7.86 14.27 10.70
N PRO A 152 -8.57 14.13 9.57
CA PRO A 152 -9.40 12.96 9.35
C PRO A 152 -8.51 11.71 9.27
N GLN A 153 -9.07 10.54 9.55
CA GLN A 153 -8.39 9.28 9.26
C GLN A 153 -8.85 8.79 7.89
N LEU A 154 -8.01 8.88 6.86
CA LEU A 154 -8.26 8.20 5.59
C LEU A 154 -7.19 7.13 5.36
N ILE A 155 -7.64 5.89 5.18
CA ILE A 155 -6.77 4.76 4.85
C ILE A 155 -7.14 4.25 3.47
N VAL A 156 -6.21 4.41 2.53
CA VAL A 156 -6.32 3.86 1.19
C VAL A 156 -5.45 2.61 1.13
N HIS A 157 -6.10 1.46 1.09
CA HIS A 157 -5.40 0.18 1.09
C HIS A 157 -5.02 -0.25 -0.35
N PRO A 158 -3.99 -1.10 -0.52
CA PRO A 158 -3.61 -1.55 -1.85
C PRO A 158 -4.78 -2.22 -2.57
N HIS A 159 -4.85 -2.00 -3.88
CA HIS A 159 -5.61 -2.89 -4.75
C HIS A 159 -4.89 -4.25 -4.82
N TYR A 160 -5.65 -5.33 -4.90
CA TYR A 160 -5.09 -6.66 -5.10
C TYR A 160 -5.98 -7.48 -6.02
N PRO A 161 -5.40 -8.15 -7.03
CA PRO A 161 -6.16 -9.08 -7.85
C PRO A 161 -6.53 -10.31 -7.03
N LYS A 162 -7.70 -10.90 -7.32
CA LYS A 162 -8.02 -12.24 -6.81
C LYS A 162 -7.09 -13.26 -7.46
N LEU A 163 -6.48 -14.11 -6.65
CA LEU A 163 -5.62 -15.19 -7.11
C LEU A 163 -6.39 -16.52 -7.10
N GLU A 164 -5.98 -17.46 -7.93
CA GLU A 164 -6.37 -18.86 -7.76
C GLU A 164 -5.62 -19.46 -6.57
N ARG A 165 -6.25 -20.45 -5.91
CA ARG A 165 -5.72 -21.12 -4.72
C ARG A 165 -4.28 -21.60 -4.93
N ILE A 166 -3.36 -21.02 -4.16
CA ILE A 166 -1.94 -21.34 -4.21
C ILE A 166 -1.67 -22.55 -3.33
N LYS A 167 -1.30 -23.68 -3.95
CA LYS A 167 -0.91 -24.89 -3.21
C LYS A 167 0.42 -24.68 -2.49
N ILE A 168 0.36 -24.40 -1.20
CA ILE A 168 1.53 -24.40 -0.31
C ILE A 168 1.68 -25.77 0.38
N ARG A 169 2.94 -26.16 0.66
CA ARG A 169 3.28 -27.44 1.32
C ARG A 169 4.18 -27.17 2.54
N PRO A 170 3.64 -26.57 3.61
CA PRO A 170 4.39 -26.30 4.83
C PRO A 170 4.84 -27.61 5.50
N PRO A 171 6.02 -27.66 6.14
CA PRO A 171 6.54 -28.89 6.74
C PRO A 171 5.77 -29.35 7.99
N GLN A 172 5.01 -28.45 8.63
CA GLN A 172 4.03 -28.78 9.65
C GLN A 172 2.71 -28.06 9.39
N THR A 173 1.62 -28.75 9.72
CA THR A 173 0.25 -28.24 9.62
C THR A 173 -0.45 -28.44 10.97
N ARG A 174 -1.24 -27.46 11.42
CA ARG A 174 -1.91 -27.50 12.75
C ARG A 174 -3.12 -28.42 12.69
N GLY A 175 -3.46 -29.11 13.78
CA GLY A 175 -4.55 -30.11 13.85
C GLY A 175 -5.99 -29.60 13.65
N PHE A 176 -6.18 -28.42 13.04
CA PHE A 176 -7.48 -27.83 12.71
C PHE A 176 -7.75 -27.99 11.21
N ALA A 177 -8.99 -28.31 10.82
CA ALA A 177 -9.40 -28.47 9.41
C ALA A 177 -9.05 -27.24 8.56
N GLY A 178 -8.39 -27.42 7.40
CA GLY A 178 -8.01 -26.34 6.48
C GLY A 178 -7.49 -26.85 5.12
N PRO A 179 -7.42 -26.05 4.07
CA PRO A 179 -7.18 -26.52 2.70
C PRO A 179 -5.79 -27.09 2.40
N ILE A 180 -4.86 -27.14 3.35
CA ILE A 180 -3.51 -27.62 3.09
C ILE A 180 -3.41 -29.07 3.51
N GLY A 181 -3.06 -29.90 2.54
CA GLY A 181 -2.83 -31.30 2.77
C GLY A 181 -1.61 -31.57 3.68
N ALA A 182 -1.81 -32.36 4.72
CA ALA A 182 -0.74 -32.80 5.61
C ALA A 182 0.11 -33.91 4.97
N ARG A 183 1.42 -33.92 5.28
CA ARG A 183 2.36 -35.03 4.97
C ARG A 183 2.12 -36.30 5.81
N GLN A 184 0.98 -36.41 6.48
CA GLN A 184 0.54 -37.56 7.25
C GLN A 184 -0.87 -37.94 6.80
N GLY A 185 -1.10 -39.25 6.68
CA GLY A 185 -2.43 -39.79 6.41
C GLY A 185 -3.45 -39.38 7.47
N GLY A 186 -4.65 -38.98 7.05
CA GLY A 186 -5.71 -38.55 7.95
C GLY A 186 -7.10 -38.55 7.32
N SER A 187 -7.98 -37.71 7.86
CA SER A 187 -9.43 -37.73 7.61
C SER A 187 -9.92 -36.65 6.63
N GLY A 188 -9.12 -36.23 5.66
CA GLY A 188 -9.57 -35.23 4.66
C GLY A 188 -10.33 -35.84 3.49
N VAL A 189 -10.36 -35.11 2.37
CA VAL A 189 -11.15 -35.46 1.16
C VAL A 189 -10.29 -35.89 -0.03
N ASP A 190 -9.04 -35.45 -0.12
CA ASP A 190 -8.13 -35.82 -1.22
C ASP A 190 -7.44 -37.17 -0.95
N PHE A 191 -7.39 -38.07 -1.93
CA PHE A 191 -6.79 -39.39 -1.76
C PHE A 191 -5.26 -39.28 -1.57
N TRP A 192 -4.76 -39.74 -0.41
CA TRP A 192 -3.33 -39.75 -0.08
C TRP A 192 -2.67 -41.09 -0.40
N GLY A 193 -3.37 -42.19 -0.14
CA GLY A 193 -2.85 -43.53 -0.35
C GLY A 193 -3.71 -44.60 0.30
N VAL A 194 -3.17 -45.80 0.42
CA VAL A 194 -3.83 -46.95 1.04
C VAL A 194 -2.94 -47.54 2.13
N ARG A 195 -3.54 -47.99 3.23
CA ARG A 195 -2.87 -48.83 4.23
C ARG A 195 -3.71 -50.08 4.52
N GLU A 196 -3.08 -51.08 5.13
CA GLU A 196 -3.79 -52.24 5.65
C GLU A 196 -4.84 -51.79 6.69
N TYR A 197 -6.03 -52.37 6.57
CA TYR A 197 -7.17 -52.09 7.42
C TYR A 197 -6.86 -52.48 8.87
N GLN A 198 -7.27 -51.63 9.81
CA GLN A 198 -7.20 -51.92 11.24
C GLN A 198 -8.61 -51.95 11.84
N SER A 199 -8.85 -52.84 12.81
CA SER A 199 -10.11 -52.88 13.54
C SER A 199 -10.41 -51.53 14.19
N GLY A 200 -11.46 -50.86 13.73
CA GLY A 200 -11.83 -49.50 14.12
C GLY A 200 -11.91 -48.52 12.93
N ASP A 201 -11.38 -48.90 11.77
CA ASP A 201 -11.47 -48.08 10.56
C ASP A 201 -12.93 -48.00 10.05
N PRO A 202 -13.40 -46.81 9.58
CA PRO A 202 -14.75 -46.67 9.05
C PRO A 202 -14.94 -47.52 7.78
N GLN A 203 -16.01 -48.34 7.74
CA GLN A 203 -16.31 -49.18 6.57
C GLN A 203 -16.44 -48.40 5.25
N ARG A 204 -16.91 -47.14 5.32
CA ARG A 204 -17.01 -46.24 4.16
C ARG A 204 -15.67 -45.88 3.52
N GLN A 205 -14.55 -46.08 4.22
CA GLN A 205 -13.20 -45.78 3.75
C GLN A 205 -12.47 -47.03 3.24
N ILE A 206 -13.08 -48.21 3.26
CA ILE A 206 -12.48 -49.43 2.72
C ILE A 206 -12.34 -49.31 1.20
N ASN A 207 -11.15 -49.59 0.68
CA ASN A 207 -10.90 -49.65 -0.75
C ASN A 207 -11.35 -51.02 -1.29
N TRP A 208 -12.63 -51.15 -1.59
CA TRP A 208 -13.22 -52.39 -2.12
C TRP A 208 -12.58 -52.89 -3.42
N LYS A 209 -12.03 -51.97 -4.23
CA LYS A 209 -11.33 -52.31 -5.47
C LYS A 209 -9.98 -53.01 -5.21
N LEU A 210 -9.26 -52.58 -4.18
CA LEU A 210 -7.99 -53.19 -3.79
C LEU A 210 -8.20 -54.47 -2.97
N ALA A 211 -9.25 -54.50 -2.14
CA ALA A 211 -9.64 -55.68 -1.33
C ALA A 211 -10.18 -56.85 -2.17
N ALA A 212 -10.56 -56.63 -3.44
CA ALA A 212 -10.99 -57.67 -4.36
C ALA A 212 -9.82 -58.50 -4.95
N ARG A 213 -8.57 -58.21 -4.57
CA ARG A 213 -7.39 -58.96 -5.00
C ARG A 213 -7.21 -60.26 -4.17
N PRO A 214 -6.50 -61.27 -4.70
CA PRO A 214 -6.38 -62.58 -4.05
C PRO A 214 -5.60 -62.60 -2.74
N ASP A 215 -4.97 -61.48 -2.35
CA ASP A 215 -4.10 -61.35 -1.18
C ASP A 215 -4.84 -61.34 0.16
N GLN A 216 -6.18 -61.48 0.16
CA GLN A 216 -7.06 -61.57 1.34
C GLN A 216 -6.88 -60.44 2.38
N LYS A 217 -6.27 -59.33 2.00
CA LYS A 217 -6.04 -58.17 2.85
C LYS A 217 -7.05 -57.07 2.57
N LEU A 218 -7.62 -56.52 3.62
CA LEU A 218 -8.44 -55.32 3.54
C LEU A 218 -7.52 -54.10 3.59
N TYR A 219 -7.83 -53.11 2.76
CA TYR A 219 -7.11 -51.84 2.72
C TYR A 219 -8.07 -50.68 2.96
N THR A 220 -7.64 -49.71 3.76
CA THR A 220 -8.36 -48.46 4.03
C THR A 220 -7.76 -47.33 3.21
N ASN A 221 -8.60 -46.57 2.50
CA ASN A 221 -8.22 -45.32 1.86
C ASN A 221 -7.83 -44.31 2.93
N ILE A 222 -6.61 -43.81 2.83
CA ILE A 222 -6.12 -42.69 3.61
C ILE A 222 -6.38 -41.43 2.79
N PHE A 223 -6.95 -40.43 3.43
CA PHE A 223 -7.15 -39.12 2.82
C PHE A 223 -6.13 -38.12 3.37
N GLU A 224 -5.76 -37.13 2.58
CA GLU A 224 -4.82 -36.08 2.96
C GLU A 224 -5.50 -35.18 4.00
N GLN A 225 -4.93 -35.04 5.20
CA GLN A 225 -5.59 -34.24 6.23
C GLN A 225 -5.57 -32.76 5.82
N GLU A 226 -6.73 -32.20 5.55
CA GLU A 226 -6.94 -30.77 5.41
C GLU A 226 -6.56 -30.10 6.74
N ARG A 227 -5.43 -29.38 6.79
CA ARG A 227 -5.00 -28.62 7.96
C ARG A 227 -4.71 -27.15 7.66
N VAL A 228 -4.95 -26.31 8.67
CA VAL A 228 -4.54 -24.90 8.69
C VAL A 228 -3.02 -24.78 8.78
N ALA A 229 -2.39 -23.98 7.92
CA ALA A 229 -0.98 -23.64 8.06
C ALA A 229 -0.75 -22.27 8.66
N ASP A 230 0.40 -22.13 9.31
CA ASP A 230 0.96 -20.81 9.59
C ASP A 230 1.71 -20.33 8.34
N VAL A 231 1.37 -19.15 7.86
CA VAL A 231 1.98 -18.48 6.71
C VAL A 231 2.56 -17.14 7.15
N GLY A 232 3.85 -16.96 6.91
CA GLY A 232 4.56 -15.71 7.14
C GLY A 232 4.87 -15.01 5.84
N ILE A 233 4.26 -13.86 5.59
CA ILE A 233 4.61 -13.01 4.46
C ILE A 233 5.67 -12.00 4.91
N ILE A 234 6.77 -11.91 4.17
CA ILE A 234 7.81 -10.91 4.36
C ILE A 234 7.78 -10.01 3.13
N LEU A 235 7.39 -8.76 3.30
CA LEU A 235 7.50 -7.73 2.29
C LEU A 235 8.82 -6.98 2.48
N ASP A 236 9.67 -7.02 1.47
CA ASP A 236 10.91 -6.27 1.43
C ASP A 236 10.65 -4.82 1.01
N ALA A 237 10.85 -3.91 1.96
CA ALA A 237 10.69 -2.46 1.85
C ALA A 237 12.04 -1.75 1.98
N ARG A 238 13.16 -2.43 1.74
CA ARG A 238 14.48 -1.77 1.72
C ARG A 238 14.58 -0.91 0.46
N GLN A 239 14.98 0.35 0.61
CA GLN A 239 15.07 1.27 -0.54
C GLN A 239 16.02 0.76 -1.63
N ARG A 240 17.11 0.07 -1.26
CA ARG A 240 18.12 -0.42 -2.20
C ARG A 240 17.66 -1.52 -3.17
N VAL A 241 16.54 -2.18 -2.88
CA VAL A 241 15.95 -3.17 -3.81
C VAL A 241 14.80 -2.59 -4.62
N ASP A 242 14.41 -1.35 -4.34
CA ASP A 242 13.35 -0.66 -5.07
C ASP A 242 13.92 -0.01 -6.33
N VAL A 243 13.22 -0.21 -7.44
CA VAL A 243 13.51 0.46 -8.72
C VAL A 243 12.40 1.47 -8.94
N VAL A 244 12.76 2.74 -8.99
CA VAL A 244 11.82 3.85 -9.20
C VAL A 244 11.97 4.34 -10.64
N THR A 245 10.86 4.37 -11.37
CA THR A 245 10.77 4.85 -12.75
C THR A 245 9.74 5.98 -12.82
N THR A 246 9.62 6.63 -13.97
CA THR A 246 8.55 7.61 -14.23
C THR A 246 7.15 6.99 -14.15
N SER A 247 7.03 5.68 -14.37
CA SER A 247 5.77 4.93 -14.30
C SER A 247 5.37 4.49 -12.88
N GLY A 248 6.26 4.67 -11.90
CA GLY A 248 6.03 4.27 -10.52
C GLY A 248 7.21 3.50 -9.94
N SER A 249 6.95 2.79 -8.85
CA SER A 249 7.96 2.05 -8.08
C SER A 249 7.70 0.54 -8.16
N LEU A 250 8.76 -0.25 -8.23
CA LEU A 250 8.69 -1.72 -8.20
C LEU A 250 8.16 -2.21 -6.84
N PHE A 251 8.41 -1.47 -5.77
CA PHE A 251 7.86 -1.74 -4.45
C PHE A 251 6.32 -1.74 -4.44
N GLU A 252 5.66 -0.89 -5.23
CA GLU A 252 4.19 -0.86 -5.34
C GLU A 252 3.64 -2.21 -5.81
N HIS A 253 4.32 -2.85 -6.78
CA HIS A 253 3.98 -4.18 -7.26
C HIS A 253 4.21 -5.26 -6.19
N SER A 254 5.27 -5.11 -5.39
CA SER A 254 5.54 -5.97 -4.24
C SER A 254 4.43 -5.88 -3.19
N VAL A 255 3.93 -4.67 -2.92
CA VAL A 255 2.80 -4.45 -2.00
C VAL A 255 1.52 -5.10 -2.54
N HIS A 256 1.20 -4.92 -3.82
CA HIS A 256 0.05 -5.58 -4.44
C HIS A 256 0.15 -7.10 -4.38
N ALA A 257 1.34 -7.67 -4.61
CA ALA A 257 1.58 -9.10 -4.48
C ALA A 257 1.40 -9.57 -3.03
N ALA A 258 1.97 -8.86 -2.05
CA ALA A 258 1.81 -9.20 -0.65
C ALA A 258 0.33 -9.15 -0.20
N ALA A 259 -0.43 -8.15 -0.65
CA ALA A 259 -1.87 -8.04 -0.37
C ALA A 259 -2.66 -9.21 -1.00
N ALA A 260 -2.41 -9.52 -2.27
CA ALA A 260 -3.08 -10.60 -2.98
C ALA A 260 -2.79 -11.98 -2.36
N LEU A 261 -1.53 -12.22 -1.98
CA LEU A 261 -1.12 -13.44 -1.28
C LEU A 261 -1.77 -13.55 0.09
N ALA A 262 -1.78 -12.46 0.87
CA ALA A 262 -2.40 -12.44 2.19
C ALA A 262 -3.89 -12.76 2.11
N GLU A 263 -4.60 -12.14 1.15
CA GLU A 263 -6.00 -12.42 0.90
C GLU A 263 -6.21 -13.89 0.56
N ASN A 264 -5.49 -14.41 -0.44
CA ASN A 264 -5.63 -15.81 -0.86
C ASN A 264 -5.39 -16.77 0.31
N PHE A 265 -4.33 -16.57 1.08
CA PHE A 265 -4.03 -17.45 2.21
C PHE A 265 -5.07 -17.35 3.33
N LEU A 266 -5.65 -16.18 3.59
CA LEU A 266 -6.73 -15.99 4.57
C LEU A 266 -8.06 -16.60 4.10
N GLU A 267 -8.40 -16.46 2.81
CA GLU A 267 -9.55 -17.12 2.19
C GLU A 267 -9.40 -18.65 2.24
N ASP A 268 -8.18 -19.14 2.06
CA ASP A 268 -7.77 -20.52 2.32
C ASP A 268 -7.73 -20.87 3.84
N GLY A 269 -8.31 -20.08 4.74
CA GLY A 269 -8.38 -20.40 6.18
C GLY A 269 -7.04 -20.48 6.91
N ASN A 270 -5.94 -20.03 6.31
CA ASN A 270 -4.62 -20.09 6.92
C ASN A 270 -4.40 -18.99 7.96
N ARG A 271 -3.46 -19.22 8.87
CA ARG A 271 -3.01 -18.20 9.82
C ARG A 271 -1.95 -17.34 9.17
N VAL A 272 -2.26 -16.11 8.83
CA VAL A 272 -1.34 -15.23 8.10
C VAL A 272 -0.71 -14.21 9.02
N SER A 273 0.60 -14.03 8.90
CA SER A 273 1.37 -12.95 9.51
C SER A 273 2.10 -12.15 8.44
N LEU A 274 2.40 -10.89 8.75
CA LEU A 274 3.12 -9.99 7.85
C LEU A 274 4.31 -9.36 8.58
N VAL A 275 5.46 -9.32 7.91
CA VAL A 275 6.61 -8.49 8.28
C VAL A 275 6.91 -7.55 7.11
N ILE A 276 6.99 -6.25 7.38
CA ILE A 276 7.44 -5.23 6.43
C ILE A 276 8.86 -4.85 6.87
N TYR A 277 9.86 -5.10 6.03
CA TYR A 277 11.27 -5.04 6.39
C TYR A 277 12.02 -3.99 5.55
N GLY A 278 12.54 -2.92 6.15
CA GLY A 278 13.22 -1.87 5.39
C GLY A 278 13.54 -0.62 6.21
N SER A 279 12.67 0.39 6.16
CA SER A 279 12.76 1.60 7.00
C SER A 279 12.77 1.29 8.50
N GLY A 280 12.04 0.25 8.88
CA GLY A 280 12.04 -0.37 10.19
C GLY A 280 11.51 -1.80 10.06
N MET A 281 10.86 -2.28 11.12
CA MET A 281 10.28 -3.62 11.14
C MET A 281 8.81 -3.57 11.56
N GLY A 282 7.94 -3.30 10.59
CA GLY A 282 6.49 -3.39 10.76
C GLY A 282 6.08 -4.86 10.91
N ARG A 283 5.22 -5.17 11.90
CA ARG A 283 4.82 -6.55 12.21
C ARG A 283 3.33 -6.65 12.44
N VAL A 284 2.69 -7.60 11.75
CA VAL A 284 1.33 -8.04 12.03
C VAL A 284 1.40 -9.49 12.48
N PHE A 285 1.10 -9.72 13.76
CA PHE A 285 1.13 -11.06 14.36
C PHE A 285 0.16 -12.03 13.67
N PRO A 286 0.47 -13.34 13.65
CA PRO A 286 -0.35 -14.31 12.94
C PRO A 286 -1.80 -14.35 13.44
N GLY A 287 -2.76 -14.27 12.52
CA GLY A 287 -4.20 -14.29 12.80
C GLY A 287 -5.03 -14.85 11.63
N TYR A 288 -6.36 -14.81 11.77
CA TYR A 288 -7.31 -15.38 10.81
C TYR A 288 -8.41 -14.40 10.42
N GLY A 289 -9.08 -14.68 9.30
CA GLY A 289 -10.35 -14.07 8.92
C GLY A 289 -10.27 -12.57 8.63
N ARG A 290 -11.44 -11.92 8.61
CA ARG A 290 -11.64 -10.54 8.16
C ARG A 290 -10.85 -9.51 8.95
N HIS A 291 -10.81 -9.63 10.28
CA HIS A 291 -10.02 -8.71 11.11
C HIS A 291 -8.51 -8.81 10.83
N GLN A 292 -8.01 -10.01 10.54
CA GLN A 292 -6.61 -10.15 10.17
C GLN A 292 -6.33 -9.54 8.80
N ARG A 293 -7.23 -9.72 7.83
CA ARG A 293 -7.17 -9.06 6.52
C ARG A 293 -7.07 -7.54 6.68
N GLU A 294 -7.97 -6.93 7.45
CA GLU A 294 -7.96 -5.48 7.70
C GLU A 294 -6.65 -5.01 8.34
N ARG A 295 -6.11 -5.74 9.33
CA ARG A 295 -4.82 -5.43 9.96
C ARG A 295 -3.66 -5.48 8.97
N ILE A 296 -3.64 -6.49 8.09
CA ILE A 296 -2.61 -6.63 7.05
C ILE A 296 -2.71 -5.50 6.04
N LEU A 297 -3.90 -5.22 5.51
CA LEU A 297 -4.13 -4.16 4.53
C LEU A 297 -3.80 -2.76 5.11
N LYS A 298 -4.14 -2.51 6.38
CA LYS A 298 -3.79 -1.27 7.10
C LYS A 298 -2.28 -1.14 7.36
N ALA A 299 -1.56 -2.25 7.50
CA ALA A 299 -0.10 -2.24 7.60
C ALA A 299 0.55 -1.99 6.23
N LEU A 300 0.05 -2.63 5.18
CA LEU A 300 0.50 -2.42 3.80
C LEU A 300 0.20 -1.01 3.29
N SER A 301 -0.90 -0.38 3.73
CA SER A 301 -1.23 1.00 3.37
C SER A 301 -0.21 2.02 3.88
N ARG A 302 0.49 1.70 4.97
CA ARG A 302 1.54 2.52 5.58
C ARG A 302 2.95 2.11 5.15
N ALA A 303 3.09 1.03 4.39
CA ALA A 303 4.38 0.52 3.97
C ALA A 303 5.02 1.49 2.96
N ARG A 304 6.26 1.90 3.25
CA ARG A 304 7.10 2.73 2.38
C ARG A 304 8.51 2.16 2.31
N PRO A 305 9.18 2.24 1.15
CA PRO A 305 10.60 1.95 1.07
C PRO A 305 11.38 2.87 2.02
N GLY A 306 12.46 2.37 2.61
CA GLY A 306 13.37 3.26 3.34
C GLY A 306 14.74 2.67 3.62
N ILE A 307 15.64 3.55 4.05
CA ILE A 307 17.01 3.25 4.43
C ILE A 307 17.06 2.96 5.92
N ASN A 308 17.65 1.82 6.26
CA ASN A 308 18.05 1.53 7.62
C ASN A 308 19.31 0.67 7.57
N TYR A 309 20.44 1.24 8.01
CA TYR A 309 21.75 0.59 7.97
C TYR A 309 21.78 -0.74 8.74
N ALA A 310 20.98 -0.88 9.81
CA ALA A 310 20.89 -2.13 10.58
C ALA A 310 20.06 -3.23 9.87
N LEU A 311 19.27 -2.86 8.87
CA LEU A 311 18.40 -3.74 8.09
C LEU A 311 18.83 -3.81 6.62
N GLU A 312 20.10 -3.50 6.32
CA GLU A 312 20.62 -3.54 4.95
C GLU A 312 20.46 -4.90 4.32
N ASN A 313 20.75 -6.00 5.01
CA ASN A 313 20.52 -7.35 4.52
C ASN A 313 19.37 -8.01 5.29
N LEU A 314 18.91 -9.19 4.85
CA LEU A 314 17.86 -9.93 5.54
C LEU A 314 18.35 -10.63 6.83
N ALA A 315 19.62 -10.48 7.25
CA ALA A 315 20.17 -11.26 8.36
C ALA A 315 19.50 -10.95 9.72
N SER A 316 18.99 -9.73 9.87
CA SER A 316 18.26 -9.27 11.06
C SER A 316 16.78 -9.68 11.08
N LEU A 317 16.32 -10.49 10.11
CA LEU A 317 14.95 -11.00 10.11
C LEU A 317 14.68 -11.83 11.39
N PRO A 318 13.60 -11.52 12.13
CA PRO A 318 13.24 -12.26 13.33
C PRO A 318 12.61 -13.59 12.92
N THR A 319 13.42 -14.56 12.51
CA THR A 319 12.93 -15.88 12.07
C THR A 319 12.09 -16.61 13.13
N ARG A 320 12.23 -16.27 14.42
CA ARG A 320 11.41 -16.79 15.52
C ARG A 320 10.03 -16.13 15.66
N PHE A 321 9.78 -15.04 14.94
CA PHE A 321 8.45 -14.41 14.87
C PHE A 321 7.44 -15.32 14.18
N PHE A 322 7.90 -16.09 13.20
CA PHE A 322 7.09 -17.10 12.52
C PHE A 322 7.03 -18.38 13.36
N PRO A 323 5.85 -19.01 13.48
CA PRO A 323 5.74 -20.33 14.10
C PRO A 323 6.68 -21.33 13.41
N ALA A 324 7.33 -22.21 14.19
CA ALA A 324 8.31 -23.15 13.65
C ALA A 324 7.72 -23.99 12.51
N LYS A 325 8.52 -24.22 11.45
CA LYS A 325 8.15 -25.03 10.28
C LYS A 325 6.88 -24.52 9.55
N SER A 326 6.65 -23.21 9.59
CA SER A 326 5.63 -22.52 8.78
C SER A 326 6.03 -22.43 7.30
N GLN A 327 5.07 -22.02 6.46
CA GLN A 327 5.36 -21.49 5.12
C GLN A 327 5.83 -20.03 5.28
N ILE A 328 6.97 -19.69 4.70
CA ILE A 328 7.44 -18.31 4.54
C ILE A 328 7.31 -17.93 3.07
N VAL A 329 6.72 -16.77 2.81
CA VAL A 329 6.58 -16.17 1.49
C VAL A 329 7.33 -14.85 1.51
N LEU A 330 8.50 -14.81 0.87
CA LEU A 330 9.32 -13.61 0.75
C LEU A 330 8.95 -12.89 -0.55
N VAL A 331 8.40 -11.69 -0.44
CA VAL A 331 8.15 -10.80 -1.58
C VAL A 331 9.27 -9.78 -1.63
N SER A 332 10.23 -9.99 -2.53
CA SER A 332 11.47 -9.20 -2.62
C SER A 332 12.09 -9.25 -4.02
N PRO A 333 12.50 -8.12 -4.62
CA PRO A 333 13.34 -8.12 -5.81
C PRO A 333 14.70 -8.82 -5.62
N LEU A 334 15.08 -9.11 -4.37
CA LEU A 334 16.30 -9.77 -3.92
C LEU A 334 17.59 -9.00 -4.21
N SER A 335 18.59 -9.32 -3.40
CA SER A 335 20.00 -8.97 -3.62
C SER A 335 20.90 -10.16 -3.30
N PRO A 336 22.15 -10.18 -3.81
CA PRO A 336 23.07 -11.30 -3.57
C PRO A 336 23.27 -11.65 -2.09
N ASP A 337 23.26 -10.64 -1.21
CA ASP A 337 23.45 -10.81 0.24
C ASP A 337 22.26 -11.50 0.94
N ASP A 338 21.14 -11.68 0.26
CA ASP A 338 19.95 -12.31 0.83
C ASP A 338 19.98 -13.85 0.75
N ILE A 339 20.82 -14.40 -0.15
CA ILE A 339 20.91 -15.85 -0.39
C ILE A 339 21.24 -16.64 0.89
N PRO A 340 22.27 -16.27 1.70
CA PRO A 340 22.62 -17.01 2.91
C PRO A 340 21.45 -17.05 3.92
N VAL A 341 20.65 -15.98 3.98
CA VAL A 341 19.49 -15.91 4.89
C VAL A 341 18.38 -16.85 4.43
N ILE A 342 18.13 -16.94 3.13
CA ILE A 342 17.15 -17.88 2.57
C ILE A 342 17.57 -19.34 2.84
N ILE A 343 18.86 -19.65 2.63
CA ILE A 343 19.42 -20.97 2.97
C ILE A 343 19.27 -21.26 4.47
N ARG A 344 19.55 -20.28 5.33
CA ARG A 344 19.37 -20.42 6.78
C ARG A 344 17.90 -20.68 7.16
N MET A 345 16.94 -20.00 6.55
CA MET A 345 15.52 -20.26 6.77
C MET A 345 15.14 -21.69 6.38
N ARG A 346 15.66 -22.20 5.26
CA ARG A 346 15.49 -23.59 4.85
C ARG A 346 16.10 -24.57 5.85
N ALA A 347 17.31 -24.29 6.34
CA ALA A 347 17.99 -25.12 7.34
C ALA A 347 17.25 -25.15 8.69
N LEU A 348 16.55 -24.07 9.05
CA LEU A 348 15.66 -24.01 10.22
C LEU A 348 14.34 -24.77 10.02
N GLY A 349 14.11 -25.34 8.84
CA GLY A 349 12.95 -26.18 8.54
C GLY A 349 11.72 -25.43 8.03
N TYR A 350 11.85 -24.17 7.59
CA TYR A 350 10.77 -23.44 6.93
C TYR A 350 10.59 -23.90 5.47
N ALA A 351 9.35 -23.97 4.98
CA ALA A 351 9.11 -23.96 3.54
C ALA A 351 9.22 -22.52 3.05
N VAL A 352 10.11 -22.25 2.10
CA VAL A 352 10.34 -20.89 1.60
C VAL A 352 9.88 -20.81 0.16
N MET A 353 8.98 -19.86 -0.09
CA MET A 353 8.59 -19.40 -1.42
C MET A 353 9.06 -17.96 -1.57
N VAL A 354 9.72 -17.66 -2.67
CA VAL A 354 10.18 -16.32 -3.01
C VAL A 354 9.39 -15.85 -4.22
N ILE A 355 8.67 -14.73 -4.06
CA ILE A 355 8.07 -13.99 -5.16
C ILE A 355 8.95 -12.78 -5.40
N SER A 356 9.66 -12.79 -6.52
CA SER A 356 10.65 -11.78 -6.84
C SER A 356 10.20 -10.97 -8.05
N PRO A 357 9.60 -9.78 -7.85
CA PRO A 357 9.42 -8.81 -8.92
C PRO A 357 10.76 -8.56 -9.62
N ASP A 358 10.78 -8.66 -10.95
CA ASP A 358 12.00 -8.59 -11.74
C ASP A 358 12.46 -7.14 -11.95
N PRO A 359 13.51 -6.66 -11.25
CA PRO A 359 13.96 -5.28 -11.38
C PRO A 359 14.60 -5.02 -12.75
N ILE A 360 15.18 -6.04 -13.38
CA ILE A 360 15.92 -5.90 -14.64
C ILE A 360 14.94 -5.68 -15.78
N SER A 361 13.93 -6.55 -15.88
CA SER A 361 12.86 -6.38 -16.88
C SER A 361 12.05 -5.10 -16.65
N TYR A 362 11.87 -4.68 -15.40
CA TYR A 362 11.16 -3.45 -15.05
C TYR A 362 11.92 -2.18 -15.49
N GLU A 363 13.23 -2.13 -15.24
CA GLU A 363 14.09 -1.05 -15.70
C GLU A 363 14.24 -1.05 -17.23
N ALA A 364 14.44 -2.21 -17.85
CA ALA A 364 14.53 -2.35 -19.30
C ALA A 364 13.27 -1.83 -20.03
N ALA A 365 12.09 -2.04 -19.44
CA ALA A 365 10.83 -1.54 -20.00
C ALA A 365 10.77 -0.01 -20.08
N LEU A 366 11.43 0.71 -19.15
CA LEU A 366 11.50 2.17 -19.16
C LEU A 366 12.27 2.68 -20.39
N TYR A 367 13.37 2.02 -20.74
CA TYR A 367 14.24 2.41 -21.84
C TYR A 367 13.93 1.68 -23.16
N GLN A 368 12.97 0.76 -23.16
CA GLN A 368 12.70 -0.18 -24.25
C GLN A 368 13.95 -0.95 -24.71
N ASP A 369 14.89 -1.18 -23.79
CA ASP A 369 16.18 -1.81 -24.07
C ASP A 369 16.25 -3.22 -23.49
N PHE A 370 15.86 -4.19 -24.33
CA PHE A 370 15.85 -5.61 -23.99
C PHE A 370 16.95 -6.41 -24.69
N SER A 371 17.86 -5.75 -25.41
CA SER A 371 18.87 -6.42 -26.24
C SER A 371 20.29 -5.92 -25.99
N SER A 372 20.48 -4.90 -25.15
CA SER A 372 21.82 -4.43 -24.82
C SER A 372 22.66 -5.51 -24.11
N PRO A 373 23.99 -5.50 -24.32
CA PRO A 373 24.90 -6.37 -23.58
C PRO A 373 24.78 -6.20 -22.06
N ALA A 374 24.48 -4.98 -21.59
CA ALA A 374 24.26 -4.70 -20.18
C ALA A 374 23.02 -5.42 -19.64
N TYR A 375 21.89 -5.35 -20.36
CA TYR A 375 20.68 -6.10 -20.02
C TYR A 375 20.92 -7.61 -19.99
N HIS A 376 21.58 -8.16 -21.02
CA HIS A 376 21.89 -9.59 -21.09
C HIS A 376 22.79 -10.06 -19.94
N LEU A 377 23.81 -9.28 -19.58
CA LEU A 377 24.70 -9.59 -18.47
C LEU A 377 23.93 -9.57 -17.14
N ALA A 378 23.18 -8.50 -16.87
CA ALA A 378 22.40 -8.37 -15.65
C ALA A 378 21.37 -9.52 -15.53
N PHE A 379 20.67 -9.84 -16.62
CA PHE A 379 19.70 -10.95 -16.65
C PHE A 379 20.37 -12.29 -16.35
N ALA A 380 21.55 -12.56 -16.92
CA ALA A 380 22.31 -13.78 -16.67
C ALA A 380 22.79 -13.90 -15.22
N GLU A 381 23.29 -12.80 -14.64
CA GLU A 381 23.70 -12.73 -13.22
C GLU A 381 22.52 -13.00 -12.29
N ARG A 382 21.37 -12.37 -12.56
CA ARG A 382 20.13 -12.61 -11.80
C ARG A 382 19.65 -14.05 -11.93
N ASP A 383 19.63 -14.62 -13.13
CA ASP A 383 19.22 -16.01 -13.31
C ASP A 383 20.17 -16.99 -12.59
N PHE A 384 21.48 -16.70 -12.55
CA PHE A 384 22.43 -17.44 -11.72
C PHE A 384 22.09 -17.36 -10.22
N MET A 385 21.83 -16.15 -9.70
CA MET A 385 21.42 -15.94 -8.31
C MET A 385 20.14 -16.71 -7.96
N LEU A 386 19.10 -16.62 -8.80
CA LEU A 386 17.83 -17.32 -8.55
C LEU A 386 18.00 -18.84 -8.60
N ARG A 387 18.87 -19.38 -9.47
CA ARG A 387 19.22 -20.81 -9.46
C ARG A 387 19.90 -21.25 -8.17
N GLN A 388 20.77 -20.44 -7.58
CA GLN A 388 21.37 -20.76 -6.27
C GLN A 388 20.31 -20.85 -5.17
N ILE A 389 19.34 -19.94 -5.17
CA ILE A 389 18.22 -19.99 -4.22
C ILE A 389 17.38 -21.25 -4.44
N ARG A 390 17.05 -21.61 -5.69
CA ARG A 390 16.31 -22.85 -6.01
C ARG A 390 17.04 -24.11 -5.54
N ARG A 391 18.37 -24.16 -5.64
CA ARG A 391 19.20 -25.29 -5.14
C ARG A 391 19.10 -25.50 -3.63
N SER A 392 18.72 -24.48 -2.85
CA SER A 392 18.43 -24.62 -1.41
C SER A 392 17.08 -25.31 -1.11
N GLY A 393 16.32 -25.64 -2.15
CA GLY A 393 14.97 -26.21 -2.05
C GLY A 393 13.88 -25.16 -1.78
N ALA A 394 14.19 -23.87 -1.92
CA ALA A 394 13.18 -22.80 -1.95
C ALA A 394 12.50 -22.74 -3.33
N GLN A 395 11.20 -22.47 -3.34
CA GLN A 395 10.46 -22.17 -4.57
C GLN A 395 10.70 -20.70 -4.94
N VAL A 396 10.98 -20.40 -6.21
CA VAL A 396 11.34 -19.05 -6.64
C VAL A 396 10.60 -18.67 -7.91
N LEU A 397 9.76 -17.64 -7.80
CA LEU A 397 9.10 -16.94 -8.91
C LEU A 397 9.91 -15.70 -9.28
N ASN A 398 10.45 -15.65 -10.50
CA ASN A 398 10.87 -14.38 -11.08
C ASN A 398 9.65 -13.80 -11.80
N TRP A 399 9.02 -12.80 -11.20
CA TRP A 399 7.78 -12.21 -11.71
C TRP A 399 8.08 -10.96 -12.50
N ARG A 400 7.84 -11.00 -13.81
CA ARG A 400 7.81 -9.77 -14.61
C ARG A 400 6.49 -9.05 -14.36
N VAL A 401 6.57 -7.83 -13.84
CA VAL A 401 5.41 -7.08 -13.34
C VAL A 401 4.49 -6.53 -14.46
N ASP A 402 4.93 -6.62 -15.72
CA ASP A 402 4.10 -6.40 -16.90
C ASP A 402 3.04 -7.50 -17.09
N GLN A 403 3.23 -8.66 -16.46
CA GLN A 403 2.27 -9.76 -16.47
C GLN A 403 1.46 -9.80 -15.17
N PRO A 404 0.15 -10.12 -15.22
CA PRO A 404 -0.64 -10.31 -14.01
C PRO A 404 -0.03 -11.38 -13.10
N LEU A 405 0.02 -11.10 -11.79
CA LEU A 405 0.59 -12.02 -10.79
C LEU A 405 -0.07 -13.41 -10.83
N GLN A 406 -1.38 -13.48 -11.09
CA GLN A 406 -2.11 -14.74 -11.20
C GLN A 406 -1.51 -15.67 -12.26
N THR A 407 -1.15 -15.13 -13.44
CA THR A 407 -0.53 -15.89 -14.52
C THR A 407 0.83 -16.43 -14.09
N ALA A 408 1.66 -15.58 -13.46
CA ALA A 408 2.99 -15.94 -13.01
C ALA A 408 2.96 -17.03 -11.91
N VAL A 409 2.02 -16.94 -10.97
CA VAL A 409 1.86 -17.94 -9.90
C VAL A 409 1.42 -19.30 -10.45
N ARG A 410 0.56 -19.32 -11.48
CA ARG A 410 0.07 -20.57 -12.08
C ARG A 410 1.18 -21.41 -12.72
N GLU A 411 2.20 -20.78 -13.29
CA GLU A 411 3.37 -21.47 -13.86
C GLU A 411 4.19 -22.23 -12.82
N ILE A 412 4.22 -21.75 -11.58
CA ILE A 412 4.90 -22.45 -10.47
C ILE A 412 4.08 -23.64 -9.98
N LEU A 413 2.76 -23.51 -9.92
CA LEU A 413 1.89 -24.57 -9.44
C LEU A 413 1.88 -25.80 -10.39
N THR A 414 2.17 -25.59 -11.68
CA THR A 414 2.26 -26.66 -12.68
C THR A 414 3.65 -27.31 -12.75
N ARG A 415 4.73 -26.56 -12.49
CA ARG A 415 6.09 -27.09 -12.42
C ARG A 415 6.37 -27.73 -11.05
N GLN A 416 6.01 -29.01 -10.91
CA GLN A 416 6.42 -29.79 -9.73
C GLN A 416 7.96 -29.78 -9.62
N PRO A 417 8.55 -29.42 -8.47
CA PRO A 417 9.96 -29.69 -8.24
C PRO A 417 10.17 -31.22 -8.24
N PRO A 418 11.26 -31.73 -8.83
CA PRO A 418 11.56 -33.15 -8.79
C PRO A 418 11.61 -33.63 -7.34
N ILE A 419 10.91 -34.73 -7.06
CA ILE A 419 10.96 -35.41 -5.77
C ILE A 419 12.40 -35.90 -5.60
N ILE A 420 13.18 -35.23 -4.75
CA ILE A 420 14.44 -35.80 -4.29
C ILE A 420 14.09 -36.91 -3.32
N HIS A 421 14.01 -38.15 -3.82
CA HIS A 421 14.07 -39.33 -2.98
C HIS A 421 15.46 -39.35 -2.36
N VAL A 422 15.58 -38.98 -1.09
CA VAL A 422 16.72 -39.39 -0.28
C VAL A 422 16.57 -40.90 -0.11
N GLN A 423 17.15 -41.68 -1.02
CA GLN A 423 17.39 -43.09 -0.76
C GLN A 423 18.39 -43.14 0.39
N GLY A 424 17.91 -43.56 1.57
CA GLY A 424 18.77 -43.96 2.66
C GLY A 424 19.62 -45.13 2.19
N GLY A 425 20.88 -44.85 1.84
CA GLY A 425 21.88 -45.87 1.59
C GLY A 425 22.10 -46.65 2.88
N ALA A 426 21.65 -47.90 2.89
CA ALA A 426 22.14 -48.91 3.82
C ALA A 426 23.64 -49.09 3.56
N TRP A 427 24.46 -48.72 4.54
CA TRP A 427 25.81 -49.23 4.64
C TRP A 427 25.77 -50.46 5.52
N ALA A 428 26.42 -51.51 5.02
CA ALA A 428 26.52 -52.85 5.57
C ALA A 428 27.15 -52.91 6.96
#